data_AF-A0A314XRU5-F1
#
_entry.id   AF-A0A314XRU5-F1
#
_cell.length_a   1.000
_cell.length_b   1.000
_cell.length_c   1.000
_cell.angle_alpha   90.00
_cell.angle_beta   90.00
_cell.angle_gamma   90.00
#
_symmetry.space_group_name_H-M   'P 1'
#
loop_
_entity.id
_entity.type
_entity.pdbx_description
1 polymer ?
#
loop_
_entity_poly.entity_id
_entity_poly.type
_entity_poly.pdbx_seq_one_letter_code
_entity_poly.pdbx_strand_id
1 'polypeptide(L)'
;MLLEAYFMQIESTLNKLTTLREYIDDTEDYINIQLDNHRNQLIQLELFLSSGTVCLSVYSLVAAIFGMNIPYTWKEGHGYVFKWVIIVTGVVCASLFLFIISYARHKGLVGS
;
A
#
# COMPACT_ATOMS: atom_id res chain seq x y z
N MET A 1 -64.64 8.32 4.71
CA MET A 1 -64.21 7.25 5.63
C MET A 1 -63.29 6.24 4.95
N LEU A 2 -63.70 5.50 3.90
CA LEU A 2 -62.79 4.54 3.21
C LEU A 2 -61.70 5.22 2.36
N LEU A 3 -62.06 6.24 1.56
CA LEU A 3 -61.10 6.97 0.71
C LEU A 3 -59.96 7.62 1.50
N GLU A 4 -60.27 8.08 2.71
CA GLU A 4 -59.32 8.69 3.65
C GLU A 4 -58.32 7.66 4.18
N ALA A 5 -58.77 6.43 4.49
CA ALA A 5 -57.89 5.33 4.83
C ALA A 5 -56.96 4.93 3.66
N TYR A 6 -57.46 4.97 2.42
CA TYR A 6 -56.63 4.75 1.23
C TYR A 6 -55.58 5.85 1.03
N PHE A 7 -55.95 7.12 1.18
CA PHE A 7 -54.99 8.23 1.10
C PHE A 7 -53.91 8.14 2.18
N MET A 8 -54.31 7.85 3.42
CA MET A 8 -53.40 7.69 4.55
C MET A 8 -52.44 6.50 4.34
N GLN A 9 -52.92 5.42 3.71
CA GLN A 9 -52.08 4.27 3.37
C GLN A 9 -51.10 4.58 2.23
N ILE A 10 -51.53 5.34 1.21
CA ILE A 10 -50.65 5.81 0.12
C ILE A 10 -49.55 6.71 0.69
N GLU A 11 -49.89 7.66 1.54
CA GLU A 11 -48.94 8.59 2.16
C GLU A 11 -47.96 7.86 3.10
N SER A 12 -48.45 6.89 3.88
CA SER A 12 -47.59 6.01 4.69
C SER A 12 -46.64 5.18 3.82
N THR A 13 -47.11 4.69 2.67
CA THR A 13 -46.29 3.92 1.73
C THR A 13 -45.26 4.79 1.04
N LEU A 14 -45.62 6.02 0.64
CA LEU A 14 -44.71 7.01 0.07
C LEU A 14 -43.59 7.36 1.06
N ASN A 15 -43.91 7.64 2.31
CA ASN A 15 -42.90 7.92 3.34
C ASN A 15 -41.95 6.74 3.53
N LYS A 16 -42.47 5.51 3.61
CA LYS A 16 -41.64 4.30 3.69
C LYS A 16 -40.73 4.14 2.47
N LEU A 17 -41.23 4.45 1.27
CA LEU A 17 -40.44 4.39 0.04
C LEU A 17 -39.33 5.44 0.05
N THR A 18 -39.60 6.65 0.53
CA THR A 18 -38.60 7.72 0.66
C THR A 18 -37.51 7.33 1.64
N THR A 19 -37.87 6.83 2.83
CA THR A 19 -36.88 6.36 3.82
C THR A 19 -36.08 5.16 3.31
N LEU A 20 -36.71 4.21 2.60
CA LEU A 20 -35.97 3.09 1.98
C LEU A 20 -34.96 3.60 0.95
N ARG A 21 -35.31 4.65 0.20
CA ARG A 21 -34.41 5.26 -0.77
C ARG A 21 -33.20 5.88 -0.08
N GLU A 22 -33.41 6.62 1.01
CA GLU A 22 -32.33 7.17 1.84
C GLU A 22 -31.44 6.05 2.39
N TYR A 23 -32.01 4.95 2.89
CA TYR A 23 -31.21 3.80 3.34
C TYR A 23 -30.37 3.15 2.24
N ILE A 24 -30.87 3.11 0.99
CA ILE A 24 -30.11 2.60 -0.14
C ILE A 24 -28.94 3.54 -0.47
N ASP A 25 -29.19 4.84 -0.47
CA ASP A 25 -28.18 5.87 -0.73
C ASP A 25 -27.07 5.84 0.33
N ASP A 26 -27.45 5.78 1.61
CA ASP A 26 -26.53 5.61 2.75
C ASP A 26 -25.67 4.34 2.60
N THR A 27 -26.27 3.25 2.10
CA THR A 27 -25.57 1.98 1.88
C THR A 27 -24.61 2.07 0.69
N GLU A 28 -24.98 2.78 -0.38
CA GLU A 28 -24.13 3.01 -1.55
C GLU A 28 -22.90 3.82 -1.17
N ASP A 29 -23.08 4.91 -0.41
CA ASP A 29 -21.99 5.73 0.12
C ASP A 29 -21.08 4.93 1.04
N TYR A 30 -21.64 4.09 1.91
CA TYR A 30 -20.86 3.20 2.77
C TYR A 30 -19.99 2.21 1.98
N ILE A 31 -20.55 1.60 0.92
CA ILE A 31 -19.80 0.71 0.03
C ILE A 31 -18.69 1.48 -0.68
N ASN A 32 -18.97 2.70 -1.13
CA ASN A 32 -18.01 3.53 -1.86
C ASN A 32 -16.79 3.88 -0.98
N ILE A 33 -17.02 4.29 0.28
CA ILE A 33 -15.95 4.55 1.25
C ILE A 33 -15.12 3.29 1.51
N GLN A 34 -15.76 2.13 1.66
CA GLN A 34 -15.03 0.87 1.86
C GLN A 34 -14.19 0.48 0.64
N LEU A 35 -14.73 0.66 -0.57
CA LEU A 35 -14.01 0.35 -1.80
C LEU A 35 -12.76 1.23 -1.95
N ASP A 36 -12.89 2.52 -1.66
CA ASP A 36 -11.76 3.44 -1.69
C ASP A 36 -10.72 3.10 -0.62
N ASN A 37 -11.14 2.68 0.57
CA ASN A 37 -10.21 2.22 1.59
C ASN A 37 -9.44 0.96 1.16
N HIS A 38 -10.14 -0.03 0.57
CA HIS A 38 -9.49 -1.22 0.02
C HIS A 38 -8.52 -0.90 -1.14
N ARG A 39 -8.89 0.01 -2.04
CA ARG A 39 -7.99 0.50 -3.09
C ARG A 39 -6.75 1.17 -2.50
N ASN A 40 -6.93 2.00 -1.48
CA ASN A 40 -5.82 2.67 -0.80
C ASN A 40 -4.87 1.66 -0.13
N GLN A 41 -5.41 0.61 0.50
CA GLN A 41 -4.63 -0.50 1.06
C GLN A 41 -3.84 -1.26 -0.02
N LEU A 42 -4.46 -1.52 -1.19
CA LEU A 42 -3.79 -2.17 -2.31
C LEU A 42 -2.62 -1.33 -2.84
N ILE A 43 -2.83 -0.03 -3.06
CA ILE A 43 -1.78 0.90 -3.52
C ILE A 43 -0.63 0.94 -2.50
N GLN A 44 -0.95 0.95 -1.20
CA GLN A 44 0.06 0.94 -0.16
C GLN A 44 0.91 -0.34 -0.19
N LEU A 45 0.27 -1.50 -0.38
CA LEU A 45 0.97 -2.78 -0.51
C LEU A 45 1.82 -2.83 -1.79
N GLU A 46 1.32 -2.30 -2.90
CA GLU A 46 2.07 -2.18 -4.15
C GLU A 46 3.32 -1.31 -3.97
N LEU A 47 3.19 -0.15 -3.33
CA LEU A 47 4.31 0.74 -3.02
C LEU A 47 5.37 0.04 -2.15
N PHE A 48 4.94 -0.75 -1.17
CA PHE A 48 5.83 -1.53 -0.32
C PHE A 48 6.61 -2.59 -1.13
N LEU A 49 5.92 -3.37 -1.94
CA LEU A 49 6.53 -4.40 -2.79
C LEU A 49 7.47 -3.81 -3.84
N SER A 50 7.07 -2.70 -4.47
CA SER A 50 7.86 -1.99 -5.47
C SER A 50 9.16 -1.43 -4.85
N SER A 51 9.06 -0.77 -3.69
CA SER A 51 10.24 -0.27 -2.96
C SER A 51 11.20 -1.41 -2.58
N GLY A 52 10.67 -2.55 -2.12
CA GLY A 52 11.48 -3.72 -1.79
C GLY A 52 12.24 -4.25 -3.01
N THR A 53 11.55 -4.33 -4.15
CA THR A 53 12.14 -4.75 -5.44
C THR A 53 13.26 -3.82 -5.88
N VAL A 54 13.06 -2.50 -5.75
CA VAL A 54 14.10 -1.50 -6.09
C VAL A 54 15.33 -1.69 -5.21
N CYS A 55 15.17 -1.81 -3.88
CA CYS A 55 16.29 -2.07 -2.97
C CYS A 55 17.05 -3.35 -3.32
N LEU A 56 16.32 -4.44 -3.60
CA LEU A 56 16.90 -5.73 -3.96
C LEU A 56 17.65 -5.67 -5.30
N SER A 57 17.11 -4.92 -6.29
CA SER A 57 17.73 -4.75 -7.60
C SER A 57 19.07 -4.01 -7.52
N VAL A 58 19.14 -2.95 -6.70
CA VAL A 58 20.39 -2.20 -6.46
C VAL A 58 21.41 -3.07 -5.75
N TYR A 59 20.99 -3.83 -4.73
CA TYR A 59 21.87 -4.78 -4.05
C TYR A 59 22.41 -5.86 -5.00
N SER A 60 21.53 -6.42 -5.85
CA SER A 60 21.91 -7.42 -6.85
C SER A 60 22.91 -6.87 -7.87
N LEU A 61 22.73 -5.63 -8.32
CA LEU A 61 23.66 -4.97 -9.25
C LEU A 61 25.06 -4.82 -8.64
N VAL A 62 25.15 -4.38 -7.38
CA VAL A 62 26.43 -4.29 -6.67
C VAL A 62 27.06 -5.68 -6.54
N ALA A 63 26.29 -6.67 -6.07
CA ALA A 63 26.77 -8.04 -5.94
C ALA A 63 27.24 -8.63 -7.29
N ALA A 64 26.56 -8.32 -8.39
CA ALA A 64 26.92 -8.78 -9.73
C ALA A 64 28.24 -8.17 -10.21
N ILE A 65 28.42 -6.84 -10.12
CA ILE A 65 29.65 -6.15 -10.55
C ILE A 65 30.88 -6.73 -9.82
N PHE A 66 30.75 -6.94 -8.50
CA PHE A 66 31.83 -7.45 -7.68
C PHE A 66 31.98 -8.98 -7.72
N GLY A 67 30.93 -9.71 -8.11
CA GLY A 67 30.95 -11.16 -8.28
C GLY A 67 31.51 -11.63 -9.64
N MET A 68 31.66 -10.73 -10.60
CA MET A 68 32.24 -11.04 -11.91
C MET A 68 33.74 -11.35 -11.81
N ASN A 69 34.19 -12.38 -12.52
CA ASN A 69 35.57 -12.87 -12.54
C ASN A 69 36.51 -11.99 -13.40
N ILE A 70 36.48 -10.68 -13.19
CA ILE A 70 37.41 -9.73 -13.81
C ILE A 70 38.61 -9.58 -12.86
N PRO A 71 39.86 -9.69 -13.36
CA PRO A 71 41.05 -9.44 -12.54
C PRO A 71 41.12 -7.95 -12.22
N TYR A 72 40.54 -7.56 -11.09
CA TYR A 72 40.72 -6.23 -10.53
C TYR A 72 42.06 -6.15 -9.79
N THR A 73 42.80 -5.06 -9.96
CA THR A 73 44.03 -4.74 -9.21
C THR A 73 43.85 -4.72 -7.69
N TRP A 74 42.61 -4.69 -7.20
CA TRP A 74 42.23 -4.74 -5.78
C TRP A 74 41.99 -6.18 -5.26
N LYS A 75 42.13 -7.21 -6.10
CA LYS A 75 41.92 -8.61 -5.73
C LYS A 75 43.17 -9.23 -5.08
N GLU A 76 44.36 -8.69 -5.36
CA GLU A 76 45.62 -9.11 -4.75
C GLU A 76 45.79 -8.42 -3.38
N GLY A 77 45.43 -9.12 -2.31
CA GLY A 77 45.69 -8.69 -0.92
C GLY A 77 44.50 -8.06 -0.16
N HIS A 78 43.40 -7.69 -0.83
CA HIS A 78 42.25 -7.01 -0.21
C HIS A 78 40.92 -7.81 -0.27
N GLY A 79 40.95 -9.11 0.02
CA GLY A 79 39.73 -9.96 0.07
C GLY A 79 38.64 -9.49 1.04
N TYR A 80 38.99 -8.67 2.04
CA TYR A 80 38.05 -8.07 2.98
C TYR A 80 37.17 -6.98 2.35
N VAL A 81 37.64 -6.29 1.30
CA VAL A 81 36.92 -5.17 0.69
C VAL A 81 35.61 -5.63 0.06
N PHE A 82 35.61 -6.80 -0.59
CA PHE A 82 34.40 -7.42 -1.12
C PHE A 82 33.35 -7.69 -0.03
N LYS A 83 33.79 -8.30 1.08
CA LYS A 83 32.91 -8.62 2.21
C LYS A 83 32.34 -7.35 2.85
N TRP A 84 33.16 -6.32 3.04
CA TRP A 84 32.73 -5.03 3.57
C TRP A 84 31.77 -4.29 2.64
N VAL A 85 32.02 -4.27 1.33
CA VAL A 85 31.15 -3.60 0.35
C VAL A 85 29.75 -4.23 0.33
N ILE A 86 29.66 -5.57 0.38
CA ILE A 86 28.35 -6.26 0.42
C ILE A 86 27.62 -5.99 1.73
N ILE A 87 28.33 -6.05 2.86
CA ILE A 87 27.72 -5.78 4.17
C ILE A 87 27.22 -4.33 4.24
N VAL A 88 28.03 -3.36 3.81
CA VAL A 88 27.65 -1.94 3.84
C VAL A 88 26.49 -1.66 2.89
N THR A 89 26.51 -2.17 1.66
CA THR A 89 25.40 -1.96 0.72
C THR A 89 24.12 -2.67 1.15
N GLY A 90 24.21 -3.84 1.77
CA GLY A 90 23.08 -4.53 2.41
C GLY A 90 22.48 -3.71 3.56
N VAL A 91 23.32 -3.19 4.46
CA VAL A 91 22.88 -2.33 5.58
C VAL A 91 22.25 -1.03 5.07
N VAL A 92 22.84 -0.40 4.06
CA VAL A 92 22.29 0.82 3.44
C VAL A 92 20.93 0.53 2.82
N CYS A 93 20.78 -0.54 2.04
CA CYS A 93 19.50 -0.92 1.45
C CYS A 93 18.44 -1.25 2.51
N ALA A 94 18.80 -1.99 3.56
CA ALA A 94 17.90 -2.30 4.66
C ALA A 94 17.47 -1.03 5.42
N SER A 95 18.41 -0.10 5.65
CA SER A 95 18.11 1.17 6.31
C SER A 95 17.19 2.07 5.47
N LEU A 96 17.41 2.14 4.15
CA LEU A 96 16.54 2.88 3.23
C LEU A 96 15.14 2.26 3.19
N PHE A 97 15.04 0.93 3.16
CA PHE A 97 13.75 0.24 3.19
C PHE A 97 12.99 0.52 4.49
N LEU A 98 13.67 0.45 5.64
CA LEU A 98 13.08 0.81 6.94
C LEU A 98 12.69 2.29 7.01
N PHE A 99 13.48 3.19 6.40
CA PHE A 99 13.16 4.62 6.35
C PHE A 99 11.93 4.89 5.50
N ILE A 100 11.79 4.23 4.35
CA ILE A 100 10.60 4.32 3.49
C ILE A 100 9.37 3.78 4.21
N ILE A 101 9.49 2.65 4.91
CA ILE A 101 8.40 2.10 5.74
C ILE A 101 8.04 3.07 6.88
N SER A 102 9.04 3.60 7.59
CA SER A 102 8.82 4.52 8.70
C SER A 102 8.18 5.81 8.22
N TYR A 103 8.61 6.33 7.07
CA TYR A 103 8.01 7.51 6.44
C TYR A 103 6.57 7.24 6.00
N ALA A 104 6.29 6.07 5.42
CA ALA A 104 4.93 5.65 5.07
C ALA A 104 4.02 5.51 6.30
N ARG A 105 4.53 4.99 7.41
CA ARG A 105 3.82 4.95 8.71
C ARG A 105 3.60 6.35 9.28
N HIS A 106 4.61 7.21 9.27
CA HIS A 106 4.54 8.55 9.87
C HIS A 106 3.64 9.51 9.07
N LYS A 107 3.46 9.28 7.77
CA LYS A 107 2.48 10.00 6.95
C LYS A 107 1.03 9.54 7.17
N GLY A 108 0.78 8.60 8.08
CA GLY A 108 -0.57 8.20 8.47
C GLY A 108 -1.33 7.36 7.44
N LEU A 109 -0.66 6.84 6.40
CA LEU A 109 -1.28 5.88 5.48
C LEU A 109 -1.37 4.46 6.06
N VAL A 110 -0.63 4.17 7.14
CA VAL A 110 -0.62 2.85 7.78
C VAL A 110 -1.14 2.97 9.20
N GLY A 111 -2.44 2.83 9.36
CA GLY A 111 -3.12 2.85 10.65
C GLY A 111 -3.86 4.14 10.92
N SER A 112 -5.02 4.28 10.27
CA SER A 112 -6.28 4.53 10.97
C SER A 112 -7.33 3.56 10.46
#